data_AF-A0A4Y2N2N2-F1
#
_entry.id   AF-A0A4Y2N2N2-F1
#
_cell.length_a   1.000
_cell.length_b   1.000
_cell.length_c   1.000
_cell.angle_alpha   90.00
_cell.angle_beta   90.00
_cell.angle_gamma   90.00
#
_symmetry.space_group_name_H-M   'P 1'
#
loop_
_entity.id
_entity.type
_entity.pdbx_description
1 polymer ?
#
loop_
_entity_poly.entity_id
_entity_poly.type
_entity_poly.pdbx_seq_one_letter_code
_entity_poly.pdbx_strand_id
1 'polypeptide(L)'
;MDLNIEFKASNGWLENFTKKQNIVFRKLCSESAWVDASSCEVWLSELPSLLKDYKADDVFNADENGLFFQCLPNKTAAFKGEECHGGKQSKLRVTVLLAANQSGKEKLPPLKIGRSKKLRCFAKISHFQGYTSQIKRLG
;
A
#
# COMPACT_ATOMS: atom_id res chain seq x y z
N MET A 1 -3.08 -39.26 -28.64
CA MET A 1 -1.76 -38.67 -28.90
C MET A 1 -1.77 -37.30 -28.27
N ASP A 2 -1.31 -37.20 -27.03
CA ASP A 2 -1.20 -35.92 -26.34
C ASP A 2 0.01 -35.18 -26.90
N LEU A 3 -0.27 -34.19 -27.76
CA LEU A 3 0.73 -33.25 -28.21
C LEU A 3 1.08 -32.33 -27.04
N ASN A 4 2.03 -32.78 -26.23
CA ASN A 4 2.67 -32.00 -25.19
C ASN A 4 3.60 -30.95 -25.85
N ILE A 5 2.99 -30.02 -26.59
CA ILE A 5 3.71 -28.92 -27.24
C ILE A 5 3.94 -27.87 -26.18
N GLU A 6 5.17 -27.83 -25.67
CA GLU A 6 5.64 -26.76 -24.81
C GLU A 6 5.67 -25.45 -25.61
N PHE A 7 4.68 -24.60 -25.41
CA PHE A 7 4.61 -23.29 -26.06
C PHE A 7 5.73 -22.38 -25.52
N LYS A 8 6.73 -22.08 -26.37
CA LYS A 8 7.76 -21.07 -26.10
C LYS A 8 7.50 -19.82 -26.94
N ALA A 9 7.34 -18.69 -26.26
CA ALA A 9 7.23 -17.38 -26.90
C ALA A 9 8.26 -16.41 -26.35
N SER A 10 8.71 -15.49 -27.20
CA SER A 10 9.60 -14.39 -26.82
C SER A 10 8.82 -13.19 -26.28
N ASN A 11 9.49 -12.29 -25.55
CA ASN A 11 8.91 -11.02 -25.12
C ASN A 11 8.41 -10.18 -26.31
N GLY A 12 9.12 -10.23 -27.45
CA GLY A 12 8.69 -9.55 -28.68
C GLY A 12 7.41 -10.13 -29.30
N TRP A 13 7.19 -11.44 -29.19
CA TRP A 13 5.91 -12.05 -29.57
C TRP A 13 4.78 -11.52 -28.69
N LEU A 14 5.00 -11.46 -27.37
CA LEU A 14 4.02 -10.95 -26.41
C LEU A 14 3.67 -9.49 -26.67
N GLU A 15 4.65 -8.62 -26.87
CA GLU A 15 4.43 -7.19 -27.17
C GLU A 15 3.65 -6.97 -28.47
N ASN A 16 3.99 -7.72 -29.52
CA ASN A 16 3.29 -7.63 -30.80
C ASN A 16 1.87 -8.20 -30.71
N PHE A 17 1.67 -9.27 -29.95
CA PHE A 17 0.36 -9.83 -29.67
C PHE A 17 -0.52 -8.83 -28.92
N THR A 18 -0.02 -8.22 -27.84
CA THR A 18 -0.78 -7.22 -27.08
C THR A 18 -1.12 -5.99 -27.91
N LYS A 19 -0.20 -5.53 -28.78
CA LYS A 19 -0.46 -4.42 -29.71
C LYS A 19 -1.55 -4.77 -30.73
N LYS A 20 -1.45 -5.95 -31.36
CA LYS A 20 -2.45 -6.42 -32.35
C LYS A 20 -3.83 -6.61 -31.75
N GLN A 21 -3.88 -7.15 -30.53
CA GLN A 21 -5.12 -7.40 -29.79
C GLN A 21 -5.58 -6.19 -28.98
N ASN A 22 -4.95 -5.02 -29.11
CA ASN A 22 -5.30 -3.82 -28.36
C ASN A 22 -5.33 -4.03 -26.83
N ILE A 23 -4.48 -4.90 -26.29
CA ILE A 23 -4.40 -5.17 -24.85
C ILE A 23 -3.46 -4.15 -24.19
N VAL A 24 -3.95 -3.47 -23.16
CA VAL A 24 -3.17 -2.51 -22.36
C VAL A 24 -3.16 -2.90 -20.88
N PHE A 25 -2.02 -2.68 -20.22
CA PHE A 25 -1.88 -2.89 -18.77
C PHE A 25 -2.13 -1.57 -18.04
N ARG A 26 -3.23 -1.47 -17.31
CA ARG A 26 -3.59 -0.28 -16.54
C ARG A 26 -3.32 -0.46 -15.05
N LYS A 27 -2.77 0.56 -14.40
CA LYS A 27 -2.63 0.63 -12.94
C LYS A 27 -3.92 1.21 -12.36
N LEU A 28 -4.62 0.44 -11.55
CA LEU A 28 -5.80 0.93 -10.82
C LEU A 28 -5.31 1.73 -9.61
N CYS A 29 -5.54 3.04 -9.60
CA CYS A 29 -5.24 3.92 -8.47
C CYS A 29 -6.53 4.08 -7.65
N SER A 30 -6.54 3.62 -6.40
CA SER A 30 -7.78 3.51 -5.61
C SER A 30 -8.05 4.66 -4.64
N GLU A 31 -7.17 5.66 -4.52
CA GLU A 31 -7.34 6.75 -3.56
C GLU A 31 -6.47 7.93 -3.98
N SER A 32 -7.09 9.00 -4.49
CA SER A 32 -6.53 10.34 -4.42
C SER A 32 -7.22 11.03 -3.26
N ALA A 33 -6.60 11.00 -2.08
CA ALA A 33 -7.06 11.86 -0.99
C ALA A 33 -6.83 13.31 -1.43
N TRP A 34 -7.92 14.02 -1.72
CA TRP A 34 -7.88 15.46 -1.96
C TRP A 34 -7.70 16.15 -0.61
N VAL A 35 -6.45 16.47 -0.28
CA VAL A 35 -6.13 17.39 0.81
C VAL A 35 -6.14 18.80 0.22
N ASP A 36 -6.78 19.73 0.92
CA ASP A 36 -6.80 21.15 0.53
C ASP A 36 -5.38 21.74 0.60
N ALA A 37 -4.93 22.31 -0.52
CA ALA A 37 -3.59 22.86 -0.65
C ALA A 37 -3.33 24.02 0.31
N SER A 38 -4.36 24.84 0.58
CA SER A 38 -4.21 26.01 1.47
C SER A 38 -3.93 25.60 2.91
N SER A 39 -4.56 24.52 3.38
CA SER A 39 -4.30 23.92 4.68
C SER A 39 -2.84 23.43 4.79
N CYS A 40 -2.29 22.83 3.75
CA CYS A 40 -0.89 22.39 3.72
C CYS A 40 0.09 23.56 3.82
N GLU A 41 -0.18 24.67 3.14
CA GLU A 41 0.70 25.86 3.14
C GLU A 41 0.80 26.49 4.54
N VAL A 42 -0.32 26.60 5.26
CA VAL A 42 -0.35 27.09 6.65
C VAL A 42 0.53 26.21 7.53
N TRP A 43 0.34 24.89 7.49
CA TRP A 43 1.13 23.95 8.27
C TRP A 43 2.63 24.01 7.94
N LEU A 44 2.99 24.14 6.67
CA LEU A 44 4.38 24.29 6.24
C LEU A 44 5.03 25.57 6.79
N SER A 45 4.26 26.65 6.96
CA SER A 45 4.77 27.90 7.54
C SER A 45 4.96 27.84 9.07
N GLU A 46 4.11 27.09 9.78
CA GLU A 46 4.14 27.00 11.25
C GLU A 46 5.14 25.95 11.76
N LEU A 47 5.34 24.86 11.02
CA LEU A 47 6.19 23.72 11.41
C LEU A 47 7.61 24.12 11.84
N PRO A 48 8.35 25.00 11.14
CA PRO A 48 9.70 25.39 11.56
C PRO A 48 9.73 26.07 12.94
N SER A 49 8.69 26.85 13.26
CA SER A 49 8.60 27.55 14.54
C SER A 49 8.39 26.57 15.71
N LEU A 50 7.60 25.52 15.49
CA LEU A 50 7.35 24.46 16.46
C LEU A 50 8.59 23.58 16.69
N LEU A 51 9.40 23.37 15.65
CA LEU A 51 10.59 22.54 15.70
C LEU A 51 11.85 23.28 16.16
N LYS A 52 11.81 24.60 16.37
CA LYS A 52 13.01 25.44 16.61
C LYS A 52 13.85 24.97 17.82
N ASP A 53 13.19 24.44 18.84
CA ASP A 53 13.80 24.05 20.12
C ASP A 53 14.26 22.58 20.12
N TYR A 54 14.00 21.84 19.04
CA TYR A 54 14.35 20.43 18.88
C TYR A 54 15.53 20.29 17.92
N LYS A 55 16.45 19.37 18.23
CA LYS A 55 17.52 19.02 17.28
C LYS A 55 16.93 18.12 16.19
N ALA A 56 17.53 18.15 15.00
CA ALA A 56 17.15 17.27 13.90
C ALA A 56 17.27 15.77 14.25
N ASP A 57 18.11 15.41 15.22
CA ASP A 57 18.24 14.03 15.71
C ASP A 57 17.04 13.61 16.60
N ASP A 58 16.32 14.58 17.19
CA ASP A 58 15.20 14.36 18.13
C ASP A 58 13.81 14.49 17.45
N VAL A 59 13.76 14.92 16.19
CA VAL A 59 12.52 15.08 15.42
C VAL A 59 12.29 13.82 14.59
N PHE A 60 11.25 13.05 14.89
CA PHE A 60 10.90 11.84 14.14
C PHE A 60 9.65 12.03 13.31
N ASN A 61 9.69 11.56 12.06
CA ASN A 61 8.48 11.31 11.28
C ASN A 61 8.10 9.83 11.43
N ALA A 62 6.82 9.55 11.64
CA ALA A 62 6.27 8.21 11.74
C ALA A 62 5.04 8.06 10.85
N ASP A 63 4.96 6.97 10.10
CA ASP A 63 3.82 6.72 9.21
C ASP A 63 3.44 5.24 9.16
N GLU A 64 2.15 4.99 8.98
CA GLU A 64 1.57 3.65 8.88
C GLU A 64 1.51 3.20 7.41
N ASN A 65 2.23 2.13 7.08
CA ASN A 65 2.18 1.54 5.74
C ASN A 65 1.59 0.12 5.76
N GLY A 66 0.84 -0.21 4.71
CA GLY A 66 0.33 -1.56 4.47
C GLY A 66 1.32 -2.38 3.65
N LEU A 67 1.96 -3.37 4.26
CA LEU A 67 2.77 -4.36 3.55
C LEU A 67 1.86 -5.49 3.02
N PHE A 68 1.63 -5.49 1.71
CA PHE A 68 0.83 -6.51 1.04
C PHE A 68 1.70 -7.68 0.58
N PHE A 69 1.43 -8.87 1.09
CA PHE A 69 2.22 -10.08 0.79
C PHE A 69 1.46 -11.12 -0.05
N GLN A 70 0.17 -10.88 -0.32
CA GLN A 70 -0.66 -11.70 -1.21
C GLN A 70 -1.29 -10.88 -2.35
N CYS A 71 -0.77 -9.69 -2.64
CA CYS A 71 -1.27 -8.91 -3.77
C CYS A 71 -0.81 -9.55 -5.09
N LEU A 72 -1.78 -9.88 -5.96
CA LEU A 72 -1.49 -10.13 -7.37
C LEU A 72 -1.00 -8.83 -8.02
N PRO A 73 -0.32 -8.90 -9.18
CA PRO A 73 0.09 -7.72 -9.93
C PRO A 73 -1.07 -6.74 -10.10
N ASN A 74 -0.82 -5.46 -9.82
CA ASN A 74 -1.80 -4.36 -9.91
C ASN A 74 -2.10 -3.92 -11.35
N LYS A 75 -1.72 -4.76 -12.32
CA LYS A 75 -1.89 -4.54 -13.75
C LYS A 75 -2.76 -5.66 -14.30
N THR A 76 -4.00 -5.33 -14.66
CA THR A 76 -4.86 -6.25 -15.41
C THR A 76 -4.68 -5.96 -16.89
N ALA A 77 -4.58 -7.02 -17.70
CA ALA A 77 -4.66 -6.93 -19.15
C ALA A 77 -6.11 -6.61 -19.54
N ALA A 78 -6.35 -5.47 -20.18
CA ALA A 78 -7.68 -5.06 -20.63
C ALA A 78 -7.64 -4.66 -22.10
N PHE A 79 -8.73 -4.92 -22.84
CA PHE A 79 -8.87 -4.42 -24.19
C PHE A 79 -9.01 -2.89 -24.19
N LYS A 80 -8.39 -2.24 -25.17
CA LYS A 80 -8.38 -0.78 -25.32
C LYS A 80 -9.80 -0.31 -25.62
N GLY A 81 -10.38 0.42 -24.67
CA GLY A 81 -11.71 1.01 -24.79
C GLY A 81 -12.79 0.32 -23.96
N GLU A 82 -12.51 -0.85 -23.37
CA GLU A 82 -13.44 -1.50 -22.45
C GLU A 82 -13.35 -0.91 -21.03
N GLU A 83 -14.49 -0.84 -20.36
CA GLU A 83 -14.56 -0.57 -18.93
C GLU A 83 -14.03 -1.79 -18.17
N CYS A 84 -12.85 -1.66 -17.59
CA CYS A 84 -12.24 -2.71 -16.79
C CYS A 84 -12.73 -2.59 -15.35
N HIS A 85 -13.68 -3.45 -14.96
CA HIS A 85 -14.10 -3.56 -13.56
C HIS A 85 -13.10 -4.45 -12.80
N GLY A 86 -12.33 -3.84 -11.89
CA GLY A 86 -11.33 -4.57 -11.11
C GLY A 86 -11.94 -5.61 -10.18
N GLY A 87 -11.40 -6.83 -10.18
CA GLY A 87 -11.65 -7.80 -9.12
C GLY A 87 -11.10 -7.30 -7.78
N LYS A 88 -11.75 -7.67 -6.67
CA LYS A 88 -11.29 -7.31 -5.33
C LYS A 88 -10.00 -8.05 -5.01
N GLN A 89 -8.86 -7.37 -5.17
CA GLN A 89 -7.56 -7.91 -4.77
C GLN A 89 -7.57 -8.31 -3.30
N SER A 90 -6.86 -9.40 -2.98
CA SER A 90 -6.65 -9.79 -1.59
C SER A 90 -5.99 -8.64 -0.85
N LYS A 91 -6.76 -7.96 0.01
CA LYS A 91 -6.25 -6.86 0.86
C LYS A 91 -5.52 -7.40 2.09
N LEU A 92 -5.02 -8.65 2.03
CA LEU A 92 -4.29 -9.24 3.13
C LEU A 92 -2.94 -8.53 3.23
N ARG A 93 -2.88 -7.60 4.19
CA ARG A 93 -1.71 -6.78 4.49
C ARG A 93 -1.36 -6.89 5.96
N VAL A 94 -0.07 -6.81 6.25
CA VAL A 94 0.42 -6.48 7.57
C VAL A 94 0.57 -4.96 7.61
N THR A 95 -0.06 -4.30 8.58
CA THR A 95 0.20 -2.88 8.81
C THR A 95 1.47 -2.76 9.64
N VAL A 96 2.38 -1.89 9.22
CA VAL A 96 3.62 -1.58 9.93
C VAL A 96 3.70 -0.09 10.19
N LEU A 97 4.14 0.30 11.38
CA LEU A 97 4.55 1.67 11.68
C LEU A 97 6.06 1.76 11.45
N LEU A 98 6.46 2.71 10.63
CA LEU A 98 7.86 3.03 10.38
C LEU A 98 8.13 4.43 10.90
N ALA A 99 9.29 4.64 11.52
CA ALA A 99 9.70 5.95 11.98
C ALA A 99 11.19 6.18 11.78
N ALA A 100 11.57 7.40 11.41
CA ALA A 100 12.95 7.82 11.23
C ALA A 100 13.12 9.27 11.67
N ASN A 101 14.30 9.61 12.18
CA ASN A 101 14.60 10.98 12.56
C ASN A 101 14.89 11.88 11.35
N GLN A 102 14.74 13.18 11.53
CA GLN A 102 14.90 14.19 10.49
C GLN A 102 16.32 14.21 9.91
N SER A 103 17.33 13.89 10.71
CA SER A 103 18.72 13.77 10.24
C SER A 103 19.00 12.49 9.43
N GLY A 104 18.12 11.51 9.49
CA GLY A 104 18.25 10.21 8.82
C GLY A 104 19.25 9.24 9.47
N LYS A 105 19.84 9.60 10.62
CA LYS A 105 20.80 8.75 11.34
C LYS A 105 20.13 7.61 12.08
N GLU A 106 18.91 7.82 12.56
CA GLU A 106 18.17 6.84 13.36
C GLU A 106 16.90 6.40 12.66
N LYS A 107 16.70 5.09 12.61
CA LYS A 107 15.47 4.44 12.17
C LYS A 107 14.98 3.56 13.30
N LEU A 108 13.75 3.78 13.75
CA LEU A 108 13.18 2.95 14.81
C LEU A 108 12.86 1.55 14.24
N PRO A 109 12.98 0.49 15.06
CA PRO A 109 12.58 -0.84 14.67
C PRO A 109 11.12 -0.86 14.18
N PRO A 110 10.82 -1.49 13.03
CA PRO A 110 9.46 -1.55 12.53
C PRO A 110 8.50 -2.19 13.54
N LEU A 111 7.36 -1.54 13.77
CA LEU A 111 6.33 -2.05 14.67
C LEU A 111 5.21 -2.67 13.86
N LYS A 112 4.91 -3.94 14.12
CA LYS A 112 3.75 -4.60 13.52
C LYS A 112 2.48 -4.15 14.23
N ILE A 113 1.58 -3.54 13.48
CA ILE A 113 0.23 -3.19 13.95
C ILE A 113 -0.70 -4.37 13.67
N GLY A 114 -1.18 -4.98 14.76
CA GLY A 114 -2.19 -6.03 14.70
C GLY A 114 -3.59 -5.49 14.43
N ARG A 115 -4.53 -6.38 14.08
CA ARG A 115 -5.94 -6.02 14.02
C ARG A 115 -6.46 -5.74 15.44
N SER A 116 -7.31 -4.73 15.61
CA SER A 116 -7.94 -4.43 16.91
C SER A 116 -8.79 -5.60 17.39
N LYS A 117 -8.69 -5.97 18.68
CA LYS A 117 -9.55 -6.96 19.36
C LYS A 117 -11.03 -6.57 19.31
N LYS A 118 -11.32 -5.26 19.32
CA LYS A 118 -12.68 -4.72 19.26
C LYS A 118 -12.70 -3.56 18.26
N LEU A 119 -13.13 -3.86 17.05
CA LEU A 119 -13.29 -2.87 15.99
C LEU A 119 -14.47 -1.95 16.35
N ARG A 120 -14.26 -0.64 16.34
CA ARG A 120 -15.29 0.36 16.69
C ARG A 120 -16.54 0.25 15.81
N CYS A 121 -16.37 -0.17 14.56
CA CYS A 121 -17.47 -0.44 13.61
C CYS A 121 -18.28 -1.73 13.90
N PHE A 122 -17.82 -2.59 14.82
CA PHE A 122 -18.48 -3.84 15.19
C PHE A 122 -18.90 -3.87 16.66
N ALA A 123 -19.05 -2.71 17.31
CA ALA A 123 -19.39 -2.60 18.73
C ALA A 123 -20.70 -3.32 19.14
N LYS A 124 -21.57 -3.63 18.18
CA LYS A 124 -22.87 -4.32 18.37
C LYS A 124 -22.91 -5.79 17.94
N ILE A 125 -21.79 -6.38 17.49
CA ILE A 125 -21.76 -7.80 17.09
C ILE A 125 -21.27 -8.64 18.27
N SER A 126 -22.14 -9.51 18.79
CA SER A 126 -21.93 -10.31 20.01
C SER A 126 -21.06 -11.56 19.81
N HIS A 127 -20.66 -11.88 18.59
CA HIS A 127 -19.77 -13.01 18.30
C HIS A 127 -18.77 -12.62 17.20
N PHE A 128 -17.55 -12.29 17.63
CA PHE A 128 -16.38 -12.24 16.75
C PHE A 128 -15.31 -13.16 17.33
N GLN A 129 -15.17 -14.36 16.76
CA GLN A 129 -14.02 -15.22 17.05
C GLN A 129 -12.82 -14.71 16.25
N GLY A 130 -11.87 -14.05 16.92
CA GLY A 130 -10.64 -13.64 16.24
C GLY A 130 -9.60 -12.91 17.07
N TYR A 131 -8.47 -13.62 17.26
CA TYR A 131 -7.06 -13.19 17.32
C TYR A 131 -6.65 -11.92 18.09
N THR A 132 -5.68 -12.13 18.99
CA THR A 132 -5.09 -11.14 19.89
C THR A 132 -4.32 -10.02 19.18
N SER A 133 -4.68 -8.76 19.44
CA SER A 133 -3.82 -7.60 19.20
C SER A 133 -2.59 -7.64 20.11
N GLN A 134 -1.40 -7.60 19.54
CA GLN A 134 -0.16 -7.25 20.24
C GLN A 134 0.68 -6.39 19.29
N ILE A 135 1.14 -5.23 19.75
CA ILE A 135 2.25 -4.51 19.12
C ILE A 135 3.48 -5.35 19.38
N LYS A 136 4.09 -5.86 18.32
CA LYS A 136 5.32 -6.65 18.43
C LYS A 136 6.37 -6.02 17.52
N ARG A 137 7.58 -5.91 18.06
CA ARG A 137 8.78 -5.58 17.29
C ARG A 137 8.94 -6.63 16.19
N LEU A 138 9.12 -6.19 14.95
CA LEU A 138 9.57 -7.08 13.89
C LEU A 138 11.04 -7.41 14.16
N GLY A 139 11.33 -8.70 14.28
CA GLY A 139 12.65 -9.23 14.59
C GLY A 139 13.62 -9.10 13.43
#